data_AF-A0A350AFM0-F1
#
_entry.id   AF-A0A350AFM0-F1
#
_cell.length_a   1.000
_cell.length_b   1.000
_cell.length_c   1.000
_cell.angle_alpha   90.00
_cell.angle_beta   90.00
_cell.angle_gamma   90.00
#
_symmetry.space_group_name_H-M   'P 1'
#
loop_
_entity.id
_entity.type
_entity.pdbx_description
1 polymer ?
#
loop_
_entity_poly.entity_id
_entity_poly.type
_entity_poly.pdbx_seq_one_letter_code
_entity_poly.pdbx_strand_id
1 'polypeptide(L)' 'IFDVKYTDLIADPLATARRVYAHFGLDMTEETVAGLSSYQKRNPKGKHGAHDYSLEDVGLSADIITERYKSYSAAFL' A
#
# COMPACT_ATOMS: atom_id res chain seq x y z
N ILE A 1 -6.31 -13.53 7.65
CA ILE A 1 -5.66 -12.20 7.60
C ILE A 1 -4.82 -12.18 6.35
N PHE A 2 -4.85 -11.09 5.59
CA PHE A 2 -4.10 -10.92 4.36
C PHE A 2 -3.31 -9.61 4.40
N ASP A 3 -1.99 -9.70 4.42
CA ASP A 3 -1.11 -8.55 4.43
C ASP A 3 -0.81 -8.07 3.00
N VAL A 4 -0.96 -6.77 2.78
CA VAL A 4 -0.65 -6.12 1.50
C VAL A 4 0.60 -5.28 1.67
N LYS A 5 1.69 -5.66 1.00
CA LYS A 5 2.87 -4.80 0.92
C LYS A 5 2.53 -3.56 0.11
N TYR A 6 2.86 -2.38 0.64
CA TYR A 6 2.59 -1.12 -0.04
C TYR A 6 3.25 -1.05 -1.43
N THR A 7 4.44 -1.64 -1.58
CA THR A 7 5.15 -1.74 -2.86
C THR A 7 4.36 -2.53 -3.91
N ASP A 8 3.76 -3.65 -3.52
CA ASP A 8 2.96 -4.50 -4.41
C ASP A 8 1.69 -3.75 -4.84
N LEU A 9 1.03 -3.08 -3.88
CA LEU A 9 -0.17 -2.29 -4.14
C LEU A 9 0.09 -1.18 -5.14
N ILE A 10 1.19 -0.44 -5.01
CA ILE A 10 1.52 0.66 -5.92
C ILE A 10 1.97 0.14 -7.29
N ALA A 11 2.66 -1.00 -7.34
CA ALA A 11 3.11 -1.60 -8.59
C ALA A 11 1.92 -2.10 -9.44
N ASP A 12 0.95 -2.79 -8.82
CA ASP A 12 -0.26 -3.26 -9.49
C ASP A 12 -1.46 -3.35 -8.51
N PRO A 13 -2.28 -2.28 -8.43
CA PRO A 13 -3.46 -2.28 -7.57
C PRO A 13 -4.50 -3.33 -7.95
N LEU A 14 -4.64 -3.66 -9.24
CA LEU A 14 -5.67 -4.59 -9.69
C LEU A 14 -5.25 -6.03 -9.39
N ALA A 15 -4.00 -6.39 -9.60
CA ALA A 15 -3.47 -7.69 -9.19
C ALA A 15 -3.54 -7.86 -7.66
N THR A 16 -3.24 -6.81 -6.90
CA THR A 16 -3.38 -6.82 -5.44
C THR A 16 -4.84 -7.05 -5.02
N ALA A 17 -5.80 -6.34 -5.62
CA ALA A 17 -7.23 -6.55 -5.35
C ALA A 17 -7.69 -7.98 -5.67
N ARG A 18 -7.24 -8.55 -6.79
CA ARG A 18 -7.53 -9.96 -7.15
C ARG A 18 -7.05 -10.94 -6.08
N ARG A 19 -5.84 -10.73 -5.55
CA ARG A 19 -5.29 -11.58 -4.46
C ARG A 19 -6.11 -11.48 -3.18
N VAL A 20 -6.59 -10.27 -2.84
CA VAL A 20 -7.48 -10.05 -1.69
C VAL A 20 -8.79 -10.82 -1.86
N TYR A 21 -9.45 -10.66 -3.02
CA TYR A 21 -10.70 -11.37 -3.31
C TYR A 21 -10.52 -12.89 -3.23
N ALA A 22 -9.46 -13.41 -3.84
CA ALA A 22 -9.14 -14.84 -3.80
C ALA A 22 -8.88 -15.34 -2.37
N HIS A 23 -8.14 -14.60 -1.54
CA HIS A 23 -7.87 -14.99 -0.15
C HIS A 23 -9.14 -15.13 0.69
N PHE A 24 -10.12 -14.27 0.46
CA PHE A 24 -11.39 -14.28 1.19
C PHE A 24 -12.50 -15.10 0.50
N GLY A 25 -12.20 -15.77 -0.62
CA GLY A 25 -13.18 -16.56 -1.37
C GLY A 25 -14.31 -15.71 -1.97
N LEU A 26 -14.02 -14.46 -2.33
CA LEU A 26 -14.97 -13.54 -2.92
C LEU A 26 -14.84 -13.55 -4.45
N ASP A 27 -15.99 -13.55 -5.12
CA ASP A 27 -16.04 -13.43 -6.58
C ASP A 27 -15.75 -11.99 -7.02
N MET A 28 -14.83 -11.84 -7.98
CA MET A 28 -14.50 -10.55 -8.56
C MET A 28 -15.14 -10.43 -9.95
N THR A 29 -16.27 -9.74 -10.02
CA THR A 29 -17.04 -9.56 -11.25
C THR A 29 -16.33 -8.63 -12.24
N GLU A 30 -16.70 -8.71 -13.52
CA GLU A 30 -16.20 -7.79 -14.55
C GLU A 30 -16.54 -6.33 -14.24
N GLU A 31 -17.71 -6.07 -13.67
CA GLU A 31 -18.12 -4.74 -13.21
C GLU A 31 -17.18 -4.20 -12.11
N THR A 32 -16.79 -5.07 -11.16
CA THR A 32 -15.84 -4.72 -10.10
C THR A 32 -14.47 -4.37 -10.68
N VAL A 33 -13.99 -5.18 -11.64
CA VAL A 33 -12.72 -4.92 -12.35
C VAL A 33 -12.76 -3.56 -13.05
N ALA A 34 -13.85 -3.26 -13.75
CA ALA A 34 -14.02 -2.02 -14.48
C ALA A 34 -14.09 -0.80 -13.53
N GLY A 35 -14.81 -0.93 -12.42
CA GLY A 35 -14.92 0.10 -11.39
C GLY A 35 -13.56 0.43 -10.76
N LEU A 36 -12.80 -0.59 -10.34
CA LEU A 36 -11.45 -0.42 -9.78
C LEU A 36 -10.49 0.22 -10.78
N SER A 37 -10.50 -0.25 -12.03
CA SER A 37 -9.66 0.28 -13.10
C SER A 37 -9.98 1.75 -13.40
N SER A 38 -11.27 2.11 -13.42
CA SER A 38 -11.72 3.49 -13.62
C SER A 38 -11.34 4.40 -12.45
N TYR A 39 -11.47 3.92 -11.22
CA TYR A 39 -11.05 4.66 -10.03
C TYR A 39 -9.54 4.94 -10.05
N GLN A 40 -8.72 3.94 -10.36
CA GLN A 40 -7.26 4.09 -10.44
C GLN A 40 -6.86 5.15 -11.47
N LYS A 41 -7.47 5.14 -12.66
CA LYS A 41 -7.21 6.14 -13.72
C LYS A 41 -7.55 7.57 -13.28
N ARG A 42 -8.59 7.76 -12.47
CA ARG A 42 -9.04 9.08 -11.99
C ARG A 42 -8.30 9.59 -10.74
N ASN A 43 -7.58 8.71 -10.06
CA ASN A 43 -6.91 8.98 -8.79
C ASN A 43 -5.45 8.51 -8.82
N PRO A 44 -4.60 9.07 -9.69
CA PRO A 44 -3.18 8.77 -9.67
C PRO A 44 -2.55 9.18 -8.34
N LYS A 45 -1.52 8.44 -7.92
CA LYS A 45 -0.70 8.78 -6.75
C LYS A 45 -0.12 10.20 -6.92
N GLY A 46 -0.15 11.00 -5.86
CA GLY A 46 0.39 12.36 -5.87
C GLY A 46 -0.55 13.43 -6.45
N LYS A 47 -1.83 13.12 -6.69
CA LYS A 47 -2.85 14.07 -7.19
C LYS A 47 -2.96 15.38 -6.38
N HIS A 48 -2.54 15.38 -5.11
CA HIS A 48 -2.60 16.55 -4.22
C HIS A 48 -1.21 17.10 -3.84
N GLY A 49 -0.16 16.74 -4.58
CA GLY A 49 1.22 17.13 -4.28
C GLY A 49 1.91 16.16 -3.32
N ALA A 50 3.23 16.28 -3.23
CA ALA A 50 4.05 15.58 -2.23
C ALA A 50 4.31 16.53 -1.05
N HIS A 51 4.15 16.01 0.16
CA HIS A 51 4.65 16.66 1.36
C HIS A 51 6.04 16.12 1.65
N ASP A 52 7.03 17.01 1.72
CA ASP A 52 8.39 16.64 2.08
C ASP A 52 8.62 17.00 3.56
N TYR A 53 8.93 15.99 4.36
CA TYR A 53 9.23 16.11 5.77
C TYR A 53 10.42 15.20 6.08
N SER A 54 11.37 15.72 6.83
CA SER A 54 12.48 14.94 7.37
C SER A 54 12.11 14.36 8.74
N LEU A 55 12.85 13.33 9.19
CA LEU A 55 12.67 12.81 10.55
C LEU A 55 13.12 13.84 11.59
N GLU A 56 14.12 14.63 11.22
CA GLU A 56 14.73 15.67 12.02
C GLU A 56 13.75 16.81 12.34
N ASP A 57 12.83 17.14 11.42
CA ASP A 57 11.77 18.16 11.62
C ASP A 57 10.84 17.85 12.79
N VAL A 58 10.76 16.57 13.18
CA VAL A 58 9.93 16.09 14.30
C VAL A 58 10.77 15.50 15.43
N GLY A 59 12.08 15.74 15.44
CA GLY A 59 12.99 15.29 16.49
C GLY A 59 13.26 13.78 16.50
N LEU A 60 13.12 13.11 15.35
CA LEU A 60 13.38 11.68 15.18
C LEU A 60 14.68 11.43 14.39
N SER A 61 15.21 10.21 14.49
CA SER A 61 16.36 9.74 13.70
C SER A 61 16.11 8.35 13.13
N ALA A 62 16.84 7.98 12.07
CA ALA A 62 16.72 6.68 11.43
C ALA A 62 17.01 5.50 12.39
N ASP A 63 17.96 5.66 13.31
CA ASP A 63 18.30 4.62 14.30
C ASP A 63 17.15 4.37 15.26
N ILE A 64 16.48 5.44 15.72
CA ILE A 64 15.31 5.34 16.60
C ILE A 64 14.19 4.57 15.89
N ILE A 65 13.93 4.88 14.61
CA ILE A 65 12.92 4.17 13.81
C ILE A 65 13.32 2.71 13.61
N THR A 66 14.57 2.45 13.25
CA THR A 66 15.05 1.09 12.97
C THR A 66 14.92 0.20 14.21
N GLU A 67 15.35 0.68 15.38
CA GLU A 67 15.23 -0.09 16.62
C GLU A 67 13.77 -0.28 17.03
N ARG A 68 12.95 0.79 16.92
CA ARG A 68 11.53 0.73 17.28
C ARG A 68 10.74 -0.28 16.44
N TYR A 69 11.06 -0.40 15.15
CA TYR A 69 10.34 -1.25 14.19
C TYR A 69 11.04 -2.57 13.87
N LYS A 70 12.16 -2.90 14.54
CA LYS A 70 12.98 -4.09 14.27
C LYS A 70 12.19 -5.38 14.13
N SER A 71 11.29 -5.66 15.08
CA SER A 71 10.47 -6.88 15.06
C SER A 71 9.48 -6.91 13.91
N TYR A 72 8.91 -5.75 13.54
CA TYR A 72 7.99 -5.65 12.41
C TYR A 72 8.74 -5.83 11.09
N SER A 73 9.86 -5.13 10.92
CA SER A 73 10.71 -5.25 9.73
C SER A 73 11.17 -6.69 9.53
N ALA A 74 11.60 -7.39 10.58
CA ALA A 74 11.99 -8.79 10.49
C ALA A 74 10.85 -9.74 10.08
N ALA A 75 9.60 -9.39 10.38
CA ALA A 75 8.44 -10.21 10.03
C ALA A 75 7.85 -9.89 8.64
N PHE A 76 8.00 -8.66 8.14
CA PHE A 76 7.21 -8.16 7.00
C PHE A 76 7.99 -7.47 5.88
N LEU A 77 9.25 -7.06 6.10
CA LEU A 77 10.09 -6.44 5.06
C LEU A 77 11.01 -7.47 4.43
#